data_AF-A0A847QJN0-F1
#
_entry.id   AF-A0A847QJN0-F1
#
_cell.length_a   1.000
_cell.length_b   1.000
_cell.length_c   1.000
_cell.angle_alpha   90.00
_cell.angle_beta   90.00
_cell.angle_gamma   90.00
#
_symmetry.space_group_name_H-M   'P 1'
#
loop_
_entity.id
_entity.type
_entity.pdbx_description
1 polymer ?
#
loop_
_entity_poly.entity_id
_entity_poly.type
_entity_poly.pdbx_seq_one_letter_code
_entity_poly.pdbx_strand_id
1 'polypeptide(L)'
;MSNIIEIKDFSSPDLDIFARLTEKQLRNRLEPEMGIFIAESTKVIGLALDAGCEPISLLMERKYIEGKARDIITRCGDIPVYTADSNLLARLTGFRLTRGVLCAMRRPHLPSVEEACAGASRVAVLEGIADSTNVGAIFRSAAALGIDAVLLTPSCCDPLCRRAVRVSMGTIFQVPWARISQWPQPGMESLRKLGFKTVAMSLSYSSVSIDDPQLMAQEKLAIILGTEGDGLAPNTVAHCDYTARIPMSNKVDSLNVAAASAVAFWQLRAR
;
A
#
# COMPACT_ATOMS: atom_id res chain seq x y z
N MET A 1 1.79 -23.87 -21.96
CA MET A 1 0.37 -23.62 -22.29
C MET A 1 -0.31 -23.44 -20.96
N SER A 2 -0.96 -22.31 -20.70
CA SER A 2 -1.57 -22.08 -19.38
C SER A 2 -2.64 -23.12 -19.08
N ASN A 3 -2.62 -23.68 -17.86
CA ASN A 3 -3.56 -24.69 -17.40
C ASN A 3 -4.94 -24.05 -17.09
N ILE A 4 -5.80 -23.94 -18.11
CA ILE A 4 -7.15 -23.38 -17.98
C ILE A 4 -8.10 -24.40 -17.39
N ILE A 5 -8.71 -24.07 -16.26
CA ILE A 5 -9.60 -24.93 -15.48
C ILE A 5 -10.99 -24.29 -15.40
N GLU A 6 -11.96 -24.96 -16.01
CA GLU A 6 -13.36 -24.56 -15.98
C GLU A 6 -14.01 -24.96 -14.64
N ILE A 7 -14.52 -23.98 -13.89
CA ILE A 7 -15.14 -24.20 -12.58
C ILE A 7 -16.57 -24.72 -12.81
N LYS A 8 -16.82 -25.96 -12.38
CA LYS A 8 -18.17 -26.56 -12.39
C LYS A 8 -18.88 -26.49 -11.04
N ASP A 9 -18.09 -26.54 -9.97
CA ASP A 9 -18.54 -26.45 -8.58
C ASP A 9 -17.48 -25.77 -7.71
N PHE A 10 -17.77 -25.55 -6.42
CA PHE A 10 -16.88 -24.84 -5.50
C PHE A 10 -16.12 -25.78 -4.55
N SER A 11 -16.06 -27.08 -4.82
CA SER A 11 -15.47 -28.06 -3.90
C SER A 11 -13.94 -27.98 -3.85
N SER A 12 -13.29 -27.46 -4.89
CA SER A 12 -11.83 -27.34 -4.95
C SER A 12 -11.29 -26.42 -3.83
N PRO A 13 -10.37 -26.90 -2.97
CA PRO A 13 -9.69 -26.07 -1.97
C PRO A 13 -8.88 -24.92 -2.59
N ASP A 14 -8.42 -25.06 -3.82
CA ASP A 14 -7.60 -24.03 -4.50
C ASP A 14 -8.40 -22.74 -4.78
N LEU A 15 -9.73 -22.81 -4.73
CA LEU A 15 -10.61 -21.64 -4.88
C LEU A 15 -10.75 -20.84 -3.58
N ASP A 16 -10.33 -21.39 -2.43
CA ASP A 16 -10.50 -20.79 -1.11
C ASP A 16 -9.76 -19.47 -0.99
N ILE A 17 -8.60 -19.34 -1.63
CA ILE A 17 -7.78 -18.12 -1.65
C ILE A 17 -8.56 -16.91 -2.19
N PHE A 18 -9.50 -17.13 -3.12
CA PHE A 18 -10.30 -16.07 -3.73
C PHE A 18 -11.59 -15.76 -2.96
N ALA A 19 -12.14 -16.73 -2.24
CA ALA A 19 -13.51 -16.66 -1.72
C ALA A 19 -13.62 -16.83 -0.20
N ARG A 20 -12.84 -17.72 0.40
CA ARG A 20 -13.05 -18.21 1.78
C ARG A 20 -12.00 -17.72 2.76
N LEU A 21 -10.78 -17.44 2.30
CA LEU A 21 -9.72 -16.96 3.17
C LEU A 21 -9.90 -15.48 3.54
N THR A 22 -9.87 -15.23 4.86
CA THR A 22 -9.80 -13.89 5.44
C THR A 22 -8.44 -13.23 5.16
N GLU A 23 -8.36 -11.91 5.26
CA GLU A 23 -7.08 -11.18 5.11
C GLU A 23 -6.00 -11.68 6.08
N LYS A 24 -6.39 -12.09 7.30
CA LYS A 24 -5.45 -12.64 8.30
C LYS A 24 -4.88 -13.99 7.86
N GLN A 25 -5.71 -14.85 7.27
CA GLN A 25 -5.28 -16.15 6.75
C GLN A 25 -4.39 -15.97 5.51
N LEU A 26 -4.78 -15.10 4.59
CA LEU A 26 -3.95 -14.77 3.42
C LEU A 26 -2.58 -14.23 3.82
N ARG A 27 -2.52 -13.30 4.77
CA ARG A 27 -1.26 -12.73 5.26
C ARG A 27 -0.33 -13.76 5.90
N ASN A 28 -0.88 -14.85 6.45
CA ASN A 28 -0.17 -15.91 7.18
C ASN A 28 0.94 -15.39 8.11
N ARG A 29 0.58 -14.83 9.26
CA ARG A 29 1.57 -14.23 10.19
C ARG A 29 2.52 -15.24 10.83
N LEU A 30 2.14 -16.52 10.91
CA LEU A 30 2.96 -17.56 11.52
C LEU A 30 4.03 -18.07 10.55
N GLU A 31 3.70 -18.12 9.26
CA GLU A 31 4.58 -18.54 8.16
C GLU A 31 4.54 -17.46 7.05
N PRO A 32 5.23 -16.31 7.23
CA PRO A 32 5.15 -15.19 6.29
C PRO A 32 5.55 -15.52 4.85
N GLU A 33 6.45 -16.49 4.66
CA GLU A 33 6.88 -17.03 3.36
C GLU A 33 5.75 -17.75 2.60
N MET A 34 4.74 -18.24 3.32
CA MET A 34 3.52 -18.83 2.76
C MET A 34 2.40 -17.78 2.61
N GLY A 35 2.70 -16.51 2.91
CA GLY A 35 1.75 -15.41 2.78
C GLY A 35 1.39 -15.12 1.32
N ILE A 36 0.10 -14.86 1.10
CA ILE A 36 -0.51 -14.55 -0.20
C ILE A 36 -1.17 -13.17 -0.14
N PHE A 37 -1.24 -12.49 -1.27
CA PHE A 37 -2.14 -11.36 -1.49
C PHE A 37 -2.94 -11.56 -2.77
N ILE A 38 -4.05 -10.82 -2.91
CA ILE A 38 -4.88 -10.86 -4.12
C ILE A 38 -4.77 -9.53 -4.86
N ALA A 39 -4.35 -9.58 -6.12
CA ALA A 39 -4.38 -8.47 -7.05
C ALA A 39 -5.65 -8.51 -7.90
N GLU A 40 -6.37 -7.39 -7.99
CA GLU A 40 -7.57 -7.25 -8.85
C GLU A 40 -7.26 -6.36 -10.06
N SER A 41 -7.62 -6.82 -11.26
CA SER A 41 -7.41 -6.20 -12.57
C SER A 41 -6.03 -6.42 -13.20
N THR A 42 -6.01 -6.44 -14.53
CA THR A 42 -4.80 -6.63 -15.34
C THR A 42 -3.71 -5.59 -15.07
N LYS A 43 -4.10 -4.34 -14.77
CA LYS A 43 -3.16 -3.27 -14.41
C LYS A 43 -2.42 -3.56 -13.10
N VAL A 44 -3.16 -3.93 -12.05
CA VAL A 44 -2.57 -4.21 -10.73
C VAL A 44 -1.70 -5.46 -10.79
N ILE A 45 -2.17 -6.51 -11.47
CA ILE A 45 -1.41 -7.74 -11.66
C ILE A 45 -0.12 -7.45 -12.45
N GLY A 46 -0.19 -6.64 -13.50
CA GLY A 46 0.98 -6.21 -14.27
C GLY A 46 2.03 -5.52 -13.40
N LEU A 47 1.63 -4.54 -12.58
CA LEU A 47 2.55 -3.84 -11.67
C LEU A 47 3.16 -4.78 -10.61
N ALA A 48 2.38 -5.73 -10.08
CA ALA A 48 2.90 -6.72 -9.15
C ALA A 48 3.94 -7.65 -9.80
N LEU A 49 3.68 -8.09 -11.04
CA LEU A 49 4.64 -8.88 -11.83
C LEU A 49 5.90 -8.06 -12.18
N ASP A 50 5.76 -6.77 -12.52
CA ASP A 50 6.89 -5.87 -12.79
C ASP A 50 7.76 -5.70 -11.54
N ALA A 51 7.16 -5.74 -10.35
CA ALA A 51 7.86 -5.73 -9.07
C ALA A 51 8.39 -7.11 -8.63
N GLY A 52 8.31 -8.14 -9.49
CA GLY A 52 8.84 -9.47 -9.22
C GLY A 52 7.97 -10.35 -8.32
N CYS A 53 6.70 -10.00 -8.07
CA CYS A 53 5.81 -10.87 -7.29
C CYS A 53 5.47 -12.15 -8.07
N GLU A 54 5.55 -13.29 -7.40
CA GLU A 54 5.27 -14.59 -8.01
C GLU A 54 3.77 -14.91 -8.04
N PRO A 55 3.16 -15.16 -9.21
CA PRO A 55 1.76 -15.53 -9.30
C PRO A 55 1.55 -17.00 -8.94
N ILE A 56 0.44 -17.31 -8.28
CA ILE A 56 0.06 -18.67 -7.85
C ILE A 56 -1.06 -19.21 -8.74
N SER A 57 -2.12 -18.41 -8.93
CA SER A 57 -3.26 -18.78 -9.77
C SER A 57 -4.05 -17.54 -10.18
N LEU A 58 -4.85 -17.69 -11.23
CA LEU A 58 -5.75 -16.66 -11.76
C LEU A 58 -7.21 -17.10 -11.61
N LEU A 59 -8.11 -16.15 -11.34
CA LEU A 59 -9.55 -16.33 -11.39
C LEU A 59 -10.15 -15.25 -12.29
N MET A 60 -10.83 -15.63 -13.37
CA MET A 60 -11.40 -14.67 -14.32
C MET A 60 -12.63 -15.18 -15.07
N GLU A 61 -13.46 -14.25 -15.56
CA GLU A 61 -14.56 -14.65 -16.45
C GLU A 61 -14.04 -15.17 -17.79
N ARG A 62 -14.74 -16.14 -18.40
CA ARG A 62 -14.32 -16.80 -19.65
C ARG A 62 -13.94 -15.83 -20.78
N LYS A 63 -14.68 -14.71 -20.89
CA LYS A 63 -14.44 -13.67 -21.91
C LYS A 63 -13.08 -12.97 -21.80
N TYR A 64 -12.40 -13.06 -20.65
CA TYR A 64 -11.10 -12.40 -20.44
C TYR A 64 -9.91 -13.25 -20.89
N ILE A 65 -10.08 -14.57 -21.05
CA ILE A 65 -9.01 -15.52 -21.43
C ILE A 65 -8.35 -15.10 -22.75
N GLU A 66 -9.16 -14.90 -23.78
CA GLU A 66 -8.70 -14.48 -25.11
C GLU A 66 -8.69 -12.94 -25.28
N GLY A 67 -9.23 -12.22 -24.28
CA GLY A 67 -9.38 -10.78 -24.28
C GLY A 67 -8.28 -10.06 -23.51
N LYS A 68 -8.69 -9.10 -22.68
CA LYS A 68 -7.78 -8.19 -21.97
C LYS A 68 -6.78 -8.86 -21.02
N ALA A 69 -7.00 -10.12 -20.62
CA ALA A 69 -6.10 -10.84 -19.71
C ALA A 69 -5.07 -11.72 -20.41
N ARG A 70 -5.11 -11.84 -21.75
CA ARG A 70 -4.20 -12.71 -22.51
C ARG A 70 -2.72 -12.43 -22.22
N ASP A 71 -2.33 -11.17 -22.16
CA ASP A 71 -0.95 -10.77 -21.87
C ASP A 71 -0.55 -11.18 -20.44
N ILE A 72 -1.46 -11.02 -19.47
CA ILE A 72 -1.23 -11.42 -18.09
C ILE A 72 -1.10 -12.94 -17.97
N ILE A 73 -1.98 -13.70 -18.62
CA ILE A 73 -1.90 -15.17 -18.65
C ILE A 73 -0.54 -15.62 -19.20
N THR A 74 -0.08 -14.99 -20.28
CA THR A 74 1.22 -15.28 -20.88
C THR A 74 2.37 -14.97 -19.92
N ARG A 75 2.33 -13.81 -19.24
CA ARG A 75 3.34 -13.40 -18.27
C ARG A 75 3.37 -14.26 -17.01
N CYS A 76 2.24 -14.80 -16.57
CA CYS A 76 2.16 -15.66 -15.39
C CYS A 76 2.66 -17.10 -15.66
N GLY A 77 2.82 -17.50 -16.93
CA GLY A 77 3.34 -18.80 -17.30
C GLY A 77 2.35 -19.95 -17.06
N ASP A 78 2.86 -21.07 -16.54
CA ASP A 78 2.12 -22.33 -16.37
C ASP A 78 1.50 -22.44 -14.96
N ILE A 79 0.62 -21.49 -14.64
CA ILE A 79 -0.18 -21.50 -13.42
C ILE A 79 -1.64 -21.87 -13.71
N PRO A 80 -2.40 -22.39 -12.73
CA PRO A 80 -3.83 -22.59 -12.86
C PRO A 80 -4.59 -21.30 -13.19
N VAL A 81 -5.39 -21.35 -14.26
CA VAL A 81 -6.31 -20.28 -14.66
C VAL A 81 -7.74 -20.77 -14.48
N TYR A 82 -8.35 -20.41 -13.36
CA TYR A 82 -9.72 -20.75 -13.06
C TYR A 82 -10.71 -19.81 -13.78
N THR A 83 -11.69 -20.39 -14.44
CA THR A 83 -12.68 -19.62 -15.21
C THR A 83 -14.10 -20.13 -15.08
N ALA A 84 -15.06 -19.22 -15.18
CA ALA A 84 -16.50 -19.50 -15.29
C ALA A 84 -17.25 -18.28 -15.84
N ASP A 85 -18.59 -18.37 -15.94
CA ASP A 85 -19.44 -17.22 -16.20
C ASP A 85 -19.52 -16.25 -15.01
N SER A 86 -19.97 -15.02 -15.28
CA SER A 86 -20.02 -13.95 -14.28
C SER A 86 -20.92 -14.27 -13.08
N ASN A 87 -22.00 -15.02 -13.27
CA ASN A 87 -22.94 -15.34 -12.20
C ASN A 87 -22.35 -16.39 -11.26
N LEU A 88 -21.69 -17.41 -11.81
CA LEU A 88 -21.02 -18.43 -11.00
C LEU A 88 -19.85 -17.84 -10.20
N LEU A 89 -19.02 -16.99 -10.81
CA LEU A 89 -17.94 -16.30 -10.10
C LEU A 89 -18.44 -15.34 -9.02
N ALA A 90 -19.56 -14.66 -9.25
CA ALA A 90 -20.17 -13.81 -8.24
C ALA A 90 -20.69 -14.61 -7.04
N ARG A 91 -21.24 -15.80 -7.27
CA ARG A 91 -21.63 -16.73 -6.20
C ARG A 91 -20.42 -17.26 -5.42
N LEU A 92 -19.31 -17.54 -6.11
CA LEU A 92 -18.07 -17.99 -5.47
C LEU A 92 -17.50 -16.91 -4.55
N THR A 93 -17.31 -15.71 -5.08
CA THR A 93 -16.59 -14.62 -4.38
C THR A 93 -17.49 -13.79 -3.45
N GLY A 94 -18.81 -13.91 -3.58
CA GLY A 94 -19.79 -13.10 -2.85
C GLY A 94 -19.99 -11.68 -3.41
N PHE A 95 -19.30 -11.31 -4.49
CA PHE A 95 -19.43 -10.02 -5.15
C PHE A 95 -19.19 -10.16 -6.66
N ARG A 96 -19.66 -9.19 -7.46
CA ARG A 96 -19.35 -9.20 -8.90
C ARG A 96 -17.91 -8.77 -9.13
N LEU A 97 -17.16 -9.53 -9.93
CA LEU A 97 -15.82 -9.17 -10.37
C LEU A 97 -15.86 -7.94 -11.29
N THR A 98 -15.76 -6.74 -10.71
CA THR A 98 -15.92 -5.48 -11.45
C THR A 98 -14.83 -5.25 -12.50
N ARG A 99 -13.61 -5.76 -12.25
CA ARG A 99 -12.45 -5.64 -13.14
C ARG A 99 -11.98 -6.97 -13.72
N GLY A 100 -12.84 -8.00 -13.65
CA GLY A 100 -12.78 -9.20 -14.49
C GLY A 100 -11.73 -10.25 -14.19
N VAL A 101 -10.65 -9.90 -13.46
CA VAL A 101 -9.52 -10.79 -13.19
C VAL A 101 -9.03 -10.59 -11.77
N LEU A 102 -8.84 -11.69 -11.04
CA LEU A 102 -8.10 -11.75 -9.79
C LEU A 102 -6.85 -12.62 -9.99
N CYS A 103 -5.76 -12.28 -9.32
CA CYS A 103 -4.58 -13.13 -9.22
C CYS A 103 -4.21 -13.29 -7.76
N ALA A 104 -4.05 -14.54 -7.32
CA ALA A 104 -3.39 -14.84 -6.07
C ALA A 104 -1.88 -14.86 -6.31
N MET A 105 -1.13 -14.15 -5.48
CA MET A 105 0.32 -13.98 -5.64
C MET A 105 1.01 -14.14 -4.29
N ARG A 106 2.24 -14.67 -4.29
CA ARG A 106 3.08 -14.71 -3.09
C ARG A 106 3.42 -13.30 -2.65
N ARG A 107 3.42 -13.08 -1.35
CA ARG A 107 3.85 -11.79 -0.80
C ARG A 107 5.36 -11.62 -1.01
N PRO A 108 5.81 -10.44 -1.46
CA PRO A 108 7.24 -10.19 -1.62
C PRO A 108 7.93 -10.16 -0.25
N HIS A 109 9.22 -10.48 -0.24
CA HIS A 109 10.07 -10.21 0.91
C HIS A 109 10.12 -8.69 1.15
N LEU A 110 9.88 -8.26 2.39
CA LEU A 110 9.90 -6.85 2.71
C LEU A 110 11.33 -6.41 3.02
N PRO A 111 11.81 -5.32 2.40
CA PRO A 111 13.11 -4.76 2.74
C PRO A 111 13.14 -4.26 4.19
N SER A 112 14.34 -4.18 4.75
CA SER A 112 14.61 -3.39 5.95
C SER A 112 14.30 -1.91 5.73
N VAL A 113 14.24 -1.13 6.82
CA VAL A 113 14.02 0.32 6.74
C VAL A 113 15.18 0.98 5.98
N GLU A 114 16.40 0.51 6.21
CA GLU A 114 17.62 0.98 5.59
C GLU A 114 17.61 0.72 4.07
N GLU A 115 17.23 -0.50 3.65
CA GLU A 115 17.11 -0.86 2.23
C GLU A 115 16.00 -0.08 1.53
N ALA A 116 14.82 0.06 2.16
CA ALA A 116 13.72 0.84 1.59
C ALA A 116 14.08 2.32 1.42
N CYS A 117 14.91 2.87 2.32
CA CYS A 117 15.35 4.26 2.28
C CYS A 117 16.68 4.46 1.54
N ALA A 118 17.23 3.43 0.90
CA ALA A 118 18.51 3.53 0.20
C ALA A 118 18.38 4.51 -0.98
N GLY A 119 19.14 5.61 -0.94
CA GLY A 119 19.07 6.68 -1.95
C GLY A 119 17.82 7.57 -1.85
N ALA A 120 16.95 7.37 -0.87
CA ALA A 120 15.74 8.17 -0.69
C ALA A 120 16.05 9.55 -0.08
N SER A 121 15.37 10.59 -0.58
CA SER A 121 15.41 11.96 -0.05
C SER A 121 14.06 12.39 0.53
N ARG A 122 12.97 11.75 0.14
CA ARG A 122 11.62 11.97 0.66
C ARG A 122 10.97 10.66 1.06
N VAL A 123 10.72 10.50 2.35
CA VAL A 123 10.04 9.31 2.86
C VAL A 123 8.78 9.71 3.61
N ALA A 124 7.72 8.92 3.47
CA ALA A 124 6.50 9.06 4.27
C ALA A 124 6.51 8.04 5.40
N VAL A 125 6.17 8.46 6.62
CA VAL A 125 5.97 7.56 7.75
C VAL A 125 4.50 7.59 8.14
N LEU A 126 3.84 6.44 8.06
CA LEU A 126 2.44 6.29 8.44
C LEU A 126 2.38 5.77 9.87
N GLU A 127 1.88 6.59 10.79
CA GLU A 127 1.68 6.25 12.19
C GLU A 127 0.24 5.82 12.44
N GLY A 128 0.04 4.53 12.71
CA GLY A 128 -1.24 4.02 13.21
C GLY A 128 -2.40 4.07 12.23
N ILE A 129 -2.18 4.30 10.94
CA ILE A 129 -3.23 4.35 9.93
C ILE A 129 -3.83 2.95 9.74
N ALA A 130 -4.99 2.73 10.37
CA ALA A 130 -5.68 1.44 10.37
C ALA A 130 -6.60 1.25 9.15
N ASP A 131 -7.09 2.33 8.55
CA ASP A 131 -7.97 2.25 7.39
C ASP A 131 -7.20 1.87 6.11
N SER A 132 -7.57 0.73 5.54
CA SER A 132 -6.97 0.20 4.30
C SER A 132 -7.22 1.08 3.07
N THR A 133 -8.32 1.86 3.04
CA THR A 133 -8.59 2.78 1.93
C THR A 133 -7.59 3.94 1.98
N ASN A 134 -7.34 4.49 3.16
CA ASN A 134 -6.36 5.56 3.34
C ASN A 134 -4.94 5.08 3.08
N VAL A 135 -4.54 3.90 3.56
CA VAL A 135 -3.23 3.31 3.20
C VAL A 135 -3.08 3.19 1.69
N GLY A 136 -4.05 2.58 0.99
CA GLY A 136 -3.99 2.45 -0.46
C GLY A 136 -3.93 3.80 -1.19
N ALA A 137 -4.70 4.78 -0.75
CA ALA A 137 -4.72 6.12 -1.34
C ALA A 137 -3.41 6.89 -1.10
N ILE A 138 -2.81 6.76 0.09
CA ILE A 138 -1.50 7.34 0.42
C ILE A 138 -0.41 6.74 -0.47
N PHE A 139 -0.37 5.42 -0.64
CA PHE A 139 0.58 4.78 -1.57
C PHE A 139 0.44 5.26 -3.01
N ARG A 140 -0.80 5.54 -3.44
CA ARG A 140 -1.06 6.12 -4.76
C ARG A 140 -0.54 7.55 -4.88
N SER A 141 -0.78 8.37 -3.86
CA SER A 141 -0.25 9.73 -3.80
C SER A 141 1.28 9.73 -3.74
N ALA A 142 1.88 8.85 -2.93
CA ALA A 142 3.33 8.70 -2.78
C ALA A 142 4.00 8.41 -4.13
N ALA A 143 3.48 7.40 -4.85
CA ALA A 143 3.98 7.04 -6.18
C ALA A 143 3.82 8.19 -7.20
N ALA A 144 2.69 8.90 -7.16
CA ALA A 144 2.39 9.96 -8.11
C ALA A 144 3.15 11.27 -7.84
N LEU A 145 3.61 11.49 -6.60
CA LEU A 145 4.14 12.78 -6.14
C LEU A 145 5.62 12.72 -5.75
N GLY A 146 6.32 11.63 -6.09
CA GLY A 146 7.77 11.53 -5.90
C GLY A 146 8.18 11.33 -4.45
N ILE A 147 7.44 10.49 -3.71
CA ILE A 147 7.91 9.95 -2.43
C ILE A 147 8.70 8.68 -2.71
N ASP A 148 9.92 8.63 -2.23
CA ASP A 148 10.89 7.58 -2.56
C ASP A 148 10.62 6.29 -1.76
N ALA A 149 10.10 6.41 -0.54
CA ALA A 149 9.73 5.26 0.27
C ALA A 149 8.58 5.55 1.25
N VAL A 150 7.82 4.51 1.59
CA VAL A 150 6.78 4.56 2.63
C VAL A 150 7.15 3.64 3.79
N LEU A 151 7.17 4.16 5.00
CA LEU A 151 7.43 3.41 6.22
C LEU A 151 6.14 3.31 7.04
N LEU A 152 5.86 2.11 7.57
CA LEU A 152 4.66 1.87 8.36
C LEU A 152 5.04 1.52 9.80
N THR A 153 4.37 2.12 10.78
CA THR A 153 4.52 1.72 12.18
C THR A 153 3.80 0.39 12.46
N PRO A 154 4.07 -0.29 13.59
CA PRO A 154 3.52 -1.62 13.88
C PRO A 154 2.00 -1.72 13.82
N SER A 155 1.28 -0.66 14.25
CA SER A 155 -0.18 -0.62 14.30
C SER A 155 -0.86 -0.33 12.96
N CYS A 156 -0.11 0.05 11.93
CA CYS A 156 -0.68 0.32 10.61
C CYS A 156 -1.30 -0.93 9.97
N CYS A 157 -2.34 -0.68 9.17
CA CYS A 157 -2.96 -1.66 8.30
C CYS A 157 -1.93 -2.39 7.44
N ASP A 158 -2.30 -3.58 6.95
CA ASP A 158 -1.47 -4.29 5.99
C ASP A 158 -1.59 -3.65 4.60
N PRO A 159 -0.48 -3.14 4.01
CA PRO A 159 -0.51 -2.55 2.67
C PRO A 159 -1.01 -3.54 1.61
N LEU A 160 -0.75 -4.84 1.77
CA LEU A 160 -1.13 -5.87 0.80
C LEU A 160 -2.50 -6.51 1.06
N CYS A 161 -3.32 -5.96 1.94
CA CYS A 161 -4.72 -6.40 2.04
C CYS A 161 -5.48 -6.06 0.73
N ARG A 162 -6.50 -6.85 0.40
CA ARG A 162 -7.27 -6.72 -0.86
C ARG A 162 -7.70 -5.28 -1.15
N ARG A 163 -8.19 -4.57 -0.13
CA ARG A 163 -8.69 -3.20 -0.25
C ARG A 163 -7.57 -2.20 -0.55
N ALA A 164 -6.45 -2.25 0.16
CA ALA A 164 -5.34 -1.31 -0.04
C ALA A 164 -4.67 -1.50 -1.41
N VAL A 165 -4.45 -2.74 -1.84
CA VAL A 165 -3.94 -3.08 -3.18
C VAL A 165 -4.88 -2.52 -4.27
N ARG A 166 -6.19 -2.71 -4.11
CA ARG A 166 -7.18 -2.20 -5.06
C ARG A 166 -7.22 -0.67 -5.11
N VAL A 167 -7.26 -0.01 -3.96
CA VAL A 167 -7.38 1.45 -3.86
C VAL A 167 -6.12 2.14 -4.37
N SER A 168 -4.95 1.57 -4.10
CA SER A 168 -3.68 2.07 -4.65
C SER A 168 -3.59 1.91 -6.17
N MET A 169 -4.47 1.14 -6.80
CA MET A 169 -4.37 0.81 -8.22
C MET A 169 -3.04 0.12 -8.58
N GLY A 170 -2.46 -0.61 -7.62
CA GLY A 170 -1.21 -1.34 -7.76
C GLY A 170 0.06 -0.51 -7.56
N THR A 171 -0.04 0.81 -7.31
CA THR A 171 1.15 1.65 -7.09
C THR A 171 1.93 1.32 -5.82
N ILE A 172 1.33 0.53 -4.93
CA ILE A 172 2.00 -0.07 -3.77
C ILE A 172 3.22 -0.92 -4.15
N PHE A 173 3.26 -1.44 -5.37
CA PHE A 173 4.39 -2.21 -5.91
C PHE A 173 5.44 -1.32 -6.60
N GLN A 174 5.17 -0.02 -6.74
CA GLN A 174 6.06 0.94 -7.42
C GLN A 174 6.88 1.79 -6.44
N VAL A 175 6.47 1.85 -5.17
CA VAL A 175 7.17 2.60 -4.12
C VAL A 175 7.69 1.60 -3.09
N PRO A 176 9.01 1.54 -2.85
CA PRO A 176 9.58 0.75 -1.77
C PRO A 176 8.92 1.06 -0.43
N TRP A 177 8.65 0.02 0.36
CA TRP A 177 8.11 0.22 1.70
C TRP A 177 8.60 -0.83 2.67
N ALA A 178 8.72 -0.40 3.93
CA ALA A 178 9.16 -1.24 5.03
C ALA A 178 8.28 -1.01 6.26
N ARG A 179 8.32 -1.94 7.21
CA ARG A 179 7.67 -1.78 8.50
C ARG A 179 8.71 -1.47 9.57
N ILE A 180 8.52 -0.36 10.27
CA ILE A 180 9.34 -0.01 11.43
C ILE A 180 8.92 -0.94 12.58
N SER A 181 9.90 -1.58 13.23
CA SER A 181 9.66 -2.54 14.31
C SER A 181 9.23 -1.88 15.61
N GLN A 182 9.81 -0.72 15.96
CA GLN A 182 9.54 0.01 17.19
C GLN A 182 9.42 1.50 16.92
N TRP A 183 8.37 2.13 17.46
CA TRP A 183 8.02 3.52 17.20
C TRP A 183 7.45 4.18 18.47
N PRO A 184 7.73 5.47 18.76
CA PRO A 184 8.46 6.42 17.91
C PRO A 184 9.98 6.36 18.01
N GLN A 185 10.55 6.23 19.21
CA GLN A 185 11.94 6.64 19.43
C GLN A 185 12.99 5.80 18.66
N PRO A 186 12.98 4.46 18.68
CA PRO A 186 13.95 3.69 17.89
C PRO A 186 13.82 3.95 16.38
N GLY A 187 12.58 4.10 15.87
CA GLY A 187 12.33 4.46 14.48
C GLY A 187 12.82 5.85 14.09
N MET A 188 12.61 6.85 14.96
CA MET A 188 13.12 8.22 14.77
C MET A 188 14.64 8.26 14.77
N GLU A 189 15.29 7.49 15.65
CA GLU A 189 16.75 7.35 15.67
C GLU A 189 17.28 6.70 14.40
N SER A 190 16.62 5.66 13.88
CA SER A 190 16.97 5.06 12.59
C SER A 190 16.87 6.07 11.45
N LEU A 191 15.79 6.84 11.37
CA LEU A 191 15.64 7.91 10.37
C LEU A 191 16.75 8.96 10.47
N ARG A 192 17.11 9.36 11.69
CA ARG A 192 18.19 10.30 11.94
C ARG A 192 19.55 9.75 11.50
N LYS A 193 19.84 8.47 11.78
CA LYS A 193 21.06 7.78 11.32
C LYS A 193 21.14 7.72 9.79
N LEU A 194 20.00 7.63 9.12
CA LEU A 194 19.87 7.70 7.65
C LEU A 194 19.92 9.14 7.10
N GLY A 195 20.09 10.14 7.97
CA GLY A 195 20.24 11.56 7.62
C GLY A 195 18.94 12.32 7.40
N PHE A 196 17.78 11.73 7.71
CA PHE A 196 16.49 12.41 7.56
C PHE A 196 16.23 13.38 8.71
N LYS A 197 15.76 14.57 8.37
CA LYS A 197 14.96 15.41 9.27
C LYS A 197 13.52 14.92 9.28
N THR A 198 12.85 15.07 10.41
CA THR A 198 11.48 14.59 10.60
C THR A 198 10.50 15.75 10.72
N VAL A 199 9.37 15.66 10.03
CA VAL A 199 8.28 16.64 10.15
C VAL A 199 6.98 15.92 10.52
N ALA A 200 6.41 16.29 11.67
CA ALA A 200 5.08 15.87 12.09
C ALA A 200 4.03 16.71 11.37
N MET A 201 3.13 16.06 10.63
CA MET A 201 1.91 16.69 10.12
C MET A 201 0.87 16.72 11.23
N SER A 202 0.90 17.76 12.07
CA SER A 202 0.03 17.90 13.25
C SER A 202 -0.33 19.36 13.52
N LEU A 203 -1.48 19.55 14.18
CA LEU A 203 -1.95 20.84 14.66
C LEU A 203 -1.34 21.07 16.05
N SER A 204 -0.28 21.88 16.13
CA SER A 204 0.27 22.37 17.39
C SER A 204 0.40 23.89 17.35
N TYR A 205 0.51 24.53 18.53
CA TYR A 205 0.74 25.98 18.59
C TYR A 205 2.06 26.39 17.91
N SER A 206 3.06 25.51 17.95
CA SER A 206 4.37 25.70 17.30
C SER A 206 4.41 25.25 15.84
N SER A 207 3.28 24.84 15.25
CA SER A 207 3.26 24.35 13.87
C SER A 207 3.53 25.48 12.87
N VAL A 208 4.54 25.26 12.02
CA VAL A 208 4.80 26.13 10.86
C VAL A 208 3.89 25.75 9.70
N SER A 209 3.78 26.63 8.70
CA SER A 209 3.07 26.31 7.48
C SER A 209 3.84 25.25 6.67
N ILE A 210 3.13 24.42 5.92
CA ILE A 210 3.75 23.37 5.11
C ILE A 210 4.65 23.89 3.98
N ASP A 211 4.50 25.16 3.61
CA ASP A 211 5.35 25.88 2.66
C ASP A 211 6.48 26.69 3.35
N ASP A 212 6.78 26.38 4.61
CA ASP A 212 7.89 27.03 5.33
C ASP A 212 9.23 26.78 4.61
N PRO A 213 10.03 27.83 4.32
CA PRO A 213 11.32 27.70 3.66
C PRO A 213 12.30 26.76 4.36
N GLN A 214 12.25 26.65 5.69
CA GLN A 214 13.12 25.73 6.44
C GLN A 214 12.80 24.27 6.12
N LEU A 215 11.51 23.93 5.96
CA LEU A 215 11.10 22.58 5.55
C LEU A 215 11.51 22.29 4.11
N MET A 216 11.28 23.26 3.21
CA MET A 216 11.60 23.12 1.80
C MET A 216 13.11 23.02 1.53
N ALA A 217 13.93 23.59 2.40
CA ALA A 217 15.39 23.53 2.31
C ALA A 217 16.00 22.18 2.77
N GLN A 218 15.22 21.27 3.37
CA GLN A 218 15.75 20.00 3.84
C GLN A 218 16.08 19.06 2.67
N GLU A 219 17.33 18.62 2.58
CA GLU A 219 17.78 17.67 1.55
C GLU A 219 17.11 16.31 1.74
N LYS A 220 17.02 15.81 2.97
CA LYS A 220 16.35 14.55 3.33
C LYS A 220 15.26 14.80 4.36
N LEU A 221 14.01 14.53 4.01
CA LEU A 221 12.84 14.80 4.86
C LEU A 221 11.94 13.56 4.98
N ALA A 222 11.62 13.19 6.22
CA ALA A 222 10.66 12.18 6.61
C ALA A 222 9.35 12.84 7.06
N ILE A 223 8.29 12.66 6.29
CA ILE A 223 6.97 13.26 6.49
C ILE A 223 6.10 12.28 7.27
N ILE A 224 5.75 12.63 8.51
CA ILE A 224 5.05 11.73 9.43
C ILE A 224 3.57 12.10 9.47
N LEU A 225 2.73 11.13 9.17
CA LEU A 225 1.28 11.27 9.03
C LEU A 225 0.58 10.38 10.07
N GLY A 226 -0.33 10.96 10.83
CA GLY A 226 -1.07 10.27 11.89
C GLY A 226 -2.38 9.65 11.43
N THR A 227 -2.99 8.88 12.32
CA THR A 227 -4.32 8.27 12.10
C THR A 227 -5.43 9.32 12.08
N GLU A 228 -6.59 8.95 11.55
CA GLU A 228 -7.79 9.77 11.70
C GLU A 228 -8.21 9.90 13.17
N GLY A 229 -8.82 11.03 13.52
CA GLY A 229 -9.25 11.33 14.90
C GLY A 229 -8.12 11.95 15.70
N ASP A 230 -7.33 11.12 16.39
CA ASP A 230 -6.32 11.57 17.36
C ASP A 230 -5.06 12.17 16.69
N GLY A 231 -4.87 11.92 15.38
CA GLY A 231 -3.70 12.40 14.65
C GLY A 231 -2.43 11.66 15.06
N LEU A 232 -1.34 12.42 15.26
CA LEU A 232 -0.06 11.88 15.73
C LEU A 232 -0.02 11.80 17.24
N ALA A 233 0.59 10.75 17.78
CA ALA A 233 0.81 10.62 19.21
C ALA A 233 1.63 11.83 19.73
N PRO A 234 1.30 12.40 20.90
CA PRO A 234 2.04 13.56 21.44
C PRO A 234 3.55 13.32 21.57
N ASN A 235 3.92 12.09 21.93
CA ASN A 235 5.32 11.67 22.03
C ASN A 235 6.02 11.72 20.66
N THR A 236 5.34 11.34 19.58
CA THR A 236 5.87 11.40 18.21
C THR A 236 6.10 12.82 17.78
N VAL A 237 5.12 13.71 18.01
CA VAL A 237 5.24 15.14 17.70
C VAL A 237 6.42 15.77 18.47
N ALA A 238 6.56 15.46 19.76
CA ALA A 238 7.63 15.99 20.61
C ALA A 238 9.05 15.58 20.18
N HIS A 239 9.19 14.46 19.46
CA HIS A 239 10.48 13.96 18.97
C HIS A 239 10.80 14.35 17.53
N CYS A 240 9.87 15.01 16.83
CA CYS A 240 10.10 15.50 15.47
C CYS A 240 10.99 16.75 15.48
N ASP A 241 11.82 16.91 14.44
CA ASP A 241 12.58 18.14 14.24
C ASP A 241 11.65 19.33 13.93
N TYR A 242 10.55 19.07 13.23
CA TYR A 242 9.55 20.07 12.85
C TYR A 242 8.13 19.59 13.12
N THR A 243 7.23 20.53 13.35
CA THR A 243 5.78 20.31 13.25
C THR A 243 5.22 21.24 12.19
N ALA A 244 4.49 20.71 11.23
CA ALA A 244 3.92 21.47 10.13
C ALA A 244 2.41 21.24 10.02
N ARG A 245 1.70 22.27 9.54
CA ARG A 245 0.28 22.21 9.24
C ARG A 245 0.01 22.64 7.80
N ILE A 246 -1.03 22.08 7.21
CA ILE A 246 -1.61 22.61 5.98
C ILE A 246 -2.52 23.77 6.39
N PRO A 247 -2.33 25.00 5.88
CA PRO A 247 -3.23 26.11 6.15
C PRO A 247 -4.66 25.79 5.70
N MET A 248 -5.62 25.91 6.63
CA MET A 248 -7.04 25.66 6.36
C MET A 248 -7.85 26.95 6.36
N SER A 249 -9.06 26.88 5.81
CA SER A 249 -10.02 27.99 5.75
C SER A 249 -11.39 27.53 6.26
N ASN A 250 -12.31 28.47 6.48
CA ASN A 250 -13.72 28.21 6.81
C ASN A 250 -13.94 27.36 8.08
N LYS A 251 -13.09 27.53 9.10
CA LYS A 251 -13.19 26.81 10.39
C LYS A 251 -13.10 25.28 10.25
N VAL A 252 -12.42 24.79 9.21
CA VAL A 252 -12.05 23.38 9.08
C VAL A 252 -10.66 23.19 9.68
N ASP A 253 -10.52 22.24 10.60
CA ASP A 253 -9.24 22.03 11.31
C ASP A 253 -8.31 21.06 10.55
N SER A 254 -8.87 20.07 9.87
CA SER A 254 -8.09 19.01 9.24
C SER A 254 -8.75 18.42 7.99
N LEU A 255 -7.94 17.69 7.21
CA LEU A 255 -8.37 16.88 6.09
C LEU A 255 -8.30 15.40 6.48
N ASN A 256 -9.02 14.55 5.75
CA ASN A 256 -8.73 13.12 5.74
C ASN A 256 -7.24 12.87 5.44
N VAL A 257 -6.61 11.91 6.12
CA VAL A 257 -5.15 11.69 6.04
C VAL A 257 -4.66 11.39 4.62
N ALA A 258 -5.46 10.72 3.77
CA ALA A 258 -5.07 10.49 2.39
C ALA A 258 -5.04 11.79 1.58
N ALA A 259 -6.02 12.68 1.78
CA ALA A 259 -6.01 14.01 1.16
C ALA A 259 -4.88 14.88 1.70
N ALA A 260 -4.66 14.88 3.03
CA ALA A 260 -3.55 15.59 3.66
C ALA A 260 -2.20 15.09 3.14
N SER A 261 -2.02 13.79 2.95
CA SER A 261 -0.80 13.20 2.40
C SER A 261 -0.54 13.67 0.97
N ALA A 262 -1.57 13.77 0.13
CA ALA A 262 -1.41 14.25 -1.24
C ALA A 262 -0.93 15.72 -1.28
N VAL A 263 -1.53 16.58 -0.45
CA VAL A 263 -1.09 17.98 -0.32
C VAL A 263 0.34 18.05 0.21
N ALA A 264 0.65 17.26 1.25
CA ALA A 264 1.97 17.25 1.86
C ALA A 264 3.05 16.75 0.91
N PHE A 265 2.82 15.65 0.21
CA PHE A 265 3.76 15.11 -0.76
C PHE A 265 3.96 16.08 -1.92
N TRP A 266 2.88 16.69 -2.43
CA TRP A 266 3.02 17.68 -3.49
C TRP A 266 3.87 18.87 -3.04
N GLN A 267 3.63 19.42 -1.84
CA GLN A 267 4.37 20.59 -1.37
C GLN A 267 5.82 20.25 -1.02
N LEU A 268 6.04 19.12 -0.34
CA LEU A 268 7.32 18.76 0.26
C LEU A 268 8.18 17.81 -0.57
N ARG A 269 7.77 17.40 -1.79
CA ARG A 269 8.60 16.58 -2.68
C ARG A 269 9.97 17.22 -2.94
N ALA A 270 10.97 16.38 -3.24
CA ALA A 270 12.25 16.88 -3.73
C ALA A 270 12.02 17.60 -5.07
N ARG A 271 12.68 18.74 -5.26
CA ARG A 271 12.61 19.54 -6.49
C ARG A 271 13.88 19.35 -7.31
#